data_AF-A0A0C3KTQ1-F1
#
_entry.id   AF-A0A0C3KTQ1-F1
#
_cell.length_a   1.000
_cell.length_b   1.000
_cell.length_c   1.000
_cell.angle_alpha   90.00
_cell.angle_beta   90.00
_cell.angle_gamma   90.00
#
_symmetry.space_group_name_H-M   'P 1'
#
loop_
_entity.id
_entity.type
_entity.pdbx_description
1 polymer ?
#
loop_
_entity_poly.entity_id
_entity_poly.type
_entity_poly.pdbx_seq_one_letter_code
_entity_poly.pdbx_strand_id
1 'polypeptide(L)'
;MASQHSRLYRRLVREVAKASIAPRSQRNQEISTNFRTLFERNHQSETFQHDVEDVLTFMHSQRQYKTLLERYNPLVDLTAEERIEATARRVGLNMPVTSGSEK
;
A
#
# COMPACT_ATOMS: atom_id res chain seq x y z
N MET A 1 -31.21 -7.05 -4.26
CA MET A 1 -30.18 -6.00 -4.43
C MET A 1 -29.38 -5.89 -3.13
N ALA A 2 -28.06 -6.08 -3.13
CA ALA A 2 -27.28 -5.88 -1.89
C ALA A 2 -27.38 -4.42 -1.42
N SER A 3 -27.44 -4.15 -0.11
CA SER A 3 -27.45 -2.77 0.39
C SER A 3 -26.14 -2.05 0.03
N GLN A 4 -26.22 -0.73 -0.17
CA GLN A 4 -25.04 0.11 -0.44
C GLN A 4 -23.98 -0.06 0.64
N HIS A 5 -24.41 -0.08 1.90
CA HIS A 5 -23.59 -0.35 3.07
C HIS A 5 -22.77 -1.65 2.94
N SER A 6 -23.40 -2.77 2.58
CA SER A 6 -22.68 -4.04 2.40
C SER A 6 -21.71 -4.03 1.23
N ARG A 7 -21.97 -3.23 0.19
CA ARG A 7 -21.02 -3.05 -0.93
C ARG A 7 -19.79 -2.28 -0.47
N LEU A 8 -19.96 -1.17 0.25
CA LEU A 8 -18.87 -0.35 0.75
C LEU A 8 -17.98 -1.12 1.73
N TYR A 9 -18.57 -1.82 2.70
CA TYR A 9 -17.83 -2.67 3.64
C TYR A 9 -16.95 -3.70 2.91
N ARG A 10 -17.53 -4.43 1.95
CA ARG A 10 -16.79 -5.44 1.19
C ARG A 10 -15.68 -4.83 0.35
N ARG A 11 -15.89 -3.65 -0.24
CA ARG A 11 -14.85 -2.94 -0.98
C ARG A 11 -13.70 -2.60 -0.04
N LEU A 12 -13.99 -2.04 1.13
CA LEU A 12 -12.97 -1.60 2.09
C LEU A 12 -12.12 -2.77 2.59
N VAL A 13 -12.76 -3.86 3.06
CA VAL A 13 -12.02 -5.04 3.54
C VAL A 13 -11.19 -5.68 2.41
N ARG A 14 -11.68 -5.69 1.17
CA ARG A 14 -10.92 -6.20 0.02
C ARG A 14 -9.74 -5.31 -0.33
N GLU A 15 -9.88 -3.99 -0.25
CA GLU A 15 -8.77 -3.06 -0.52
C GLU A 15 -7.68 -3.17 0.56
N VAL A 16 -8.06 -3.25 1.84
CA VAL A 16 -7.13 -3.56 2.95
C VAL A 16 -6.42 -4.89 2.71
N ALA A 17 -7.15 -5.92 2.30
CA ALA A 17 -6.61 -7.24 2.00
C ALA A 17 -5.64 -7.25 0.80
N LYS A 18 -5.80 -6.35 -0.17
CA LYS A 18 -4.88 -6.16 -1.30
C LYS A 18 -3.62 -5.39 -0.92
N ALA A 19 -3.72 -4.50 0.08
CA ALA A 19 -2.58 -3.74 0.59
C ALA A 19 -1.73 -4.54 1.60
N SER A 20 -2.25 -5.64 2.15
CA SER A 20 -1.55 -6.46 3.13
C SER A 20 -0.35 -7.19 2.51
N ILE A 21 0.80 -7.04 3.17
CA ILE A 21 2.06 -7.74 2.84
C ILE A 21 2.02 -9.21 3.30
N ALA A 22 1.18 -9.52 4.30
CA ALA A 22 1.08 -10.85 4.88
C ALA A 22 0.21 -11.81 4.04
N PRO A 23 0.58 -13.11 3.96
CA PRO A 23 -0.23 -14.13 3.30
C PRO A 23 -1.57 -14.29 4.02
N ARG A 24 -2.61 -14.71 3.29
CA ARG A 24 -4.00 -14.77 3.80
C ARG A 24 -4.15 -15.49 5.14
N SER A 25 -3.37 -16.55 5.38
CA SER A 25 -3.39 -17.35 6.61
C SER A 25 -2.85 -16.61 7.85
N GLN A 26 -1.94 -15.66 7.67
CA GLN A 26 -1.27 -14.93 8.76
C GLN A 26 -1.86 -13.52 8.97
N ARG A 27 -2.95 -13.17 8.28
CA ARG A 27 -3.55 -11.84 8.42
C ARG A 27 -4.26 -11.72 9.76
N ASN A 28 -4.07 -10.57 10.41
CA ASN A 28 -4.78 -10.24 11.63
C ASN A 28 -6.29 -10.10 11.33
N GLN A 29 -7.08 -11.00 11.92
CA GLN A 29 -8.54 -11.00 11.77
C GLN A 29 -9.20 -9.83 12.51
N GLU A 30 -8.56 -9.30 13.55
CA GLU A 30 -9.09 -8.20 14.36
C GLU A 30 -9.34 -6.94 13.54
N ILE A 31 -8.54 -6.72 12.49
CA ILE A 31 -8.73 -5.59 11.58
C ILE A 31 -10.12 -5.69 10.91
N SER A 32 -10.47 -6.88 10.42
CA SER A 32 -11.75 -7.10 9.73
C SER A 32 -12.95 -7.05 10.66
N THR A 33 -12.79 -7.50 11.91
CA THR A 33 -13.83 -7.43 12.94
C THR A 33 -14.03 -5.99 13.40
N ASN A 34 -12.96 -5.21 13.60
CA ASN A 34 -13.04 -3.79 13.92
C ASN A 34 -13.75 -2.99 12.83
N PHE A 35 -13.43 -3.23 11.54
CA PHE A 35 -14.19 -2.60 10.47
C PHE A 35 -15.65 -3.02 10.47
N ARG A 36 -15.96 -4.28 10.79
CA ARG A 36 -17.34 -4.73 10.89
C ARG A 36 -18.11 -4.00 11.99
N THR A 37 -17.54 -3.88 13.19
CA THR A 37 -18.19 -3.17 14.30
C THR A 37 -18.36 -1.67 14.00
N LEU A 38 -17.39 -1.03 13.34
CA LEU A 38 -17.51 0.37 12.90
C LEU A 38 -18.66 0.57 11.90
N PHE A 39 -18.79 -0.34 10.93
CA PHE A 39 -19.86 -0.29 9.95
C PHE A 39 -21.23 -0.56 10.59
N GLU A 40 -21.33 -1.56 11.48
CA GLU A 40 -22.57 -1.83 12.22
C GLU A 40 -23.02 -0.62 13.05
N ARG A 41 -22.10 0.08 13.72
CA ARG A 41 -22.40 1.29 14.51
C ARG A 41 -22.87 2.47 13.66
N ASN A 42 -22.35 2.64 12.45
CA ASN A 42 -22.57 3.83 11.62
C ASN A 42 -23.41 3.57 10.36
N HIS A 43 -24.13 2.45 10.30
CA HIS A 43 -24.76 2.00 9.06
C HIS A 43 -25.81 2.95 8.45
N GLN A 44 -26.39 3.83 9.27
CA GLN A 44 -27.41 4.80 8.87
C GLN A 44 -26.84 6.21 8.60
N SER A 45 -25.57 6.46 8.92
CA SER A 45 -24.94 7.77 8.73
C SER A 45 -24.53 7.97 7.27
N GLU A 46 -25.08 8.98 6.61
CA GLU A 46 -24.71 9.35 5.24
C GLU A 46 -23.31 9.96 5.15
N THR A 47 -22.89 10.70 6.18
CA THR A 47 -21.53 11.27 6.28
C THR A 47 -20.50 10.16 6.37
N PHE A 48 -20.72 9.15 7.21
CA PHE A 48 -19.85 7.98 7.30
C PHE A 48 -19.71 7.24 5.97
N GLN A 49 -20.79 7.15 5.19
CA GLN A 49 -20.74 6.52 3.87
C GLN A 49 -19.85 7.30 2.90
N HIS A 50 -19.95 8.63 2.89
CA HIS A 50 -19.08 9.50 2.08
C HIS A 50 -17.61 9.37 2.52
N ASP A 51 -17.33 9.44 3.83
CA ASP A 51 -15.97 9.32 4.36
C ASP A 51 -15.32 7.98 3.95
N VAL A 52 -16.10 6.89 3.98
CA VAL A 52 -15.64 5.57 3.54
C VAL A 52 -15.35 5.54 2.04
N GLU A 53 -16.16 6.21 1.22
CA GLU A 53 -15.94 6.32 -0.22
C GLU A 53 -14.65 7.11 -0.55
N ASP A 54 -14.39 8.18 0.20
CA ASP A 54 -13.15 8.96 0.08
C ASP A 54 -11.92 8.14 0.50
N VAL A 55 -12.01 7.42 1.63
CA VAL A 55 -10.95 6.51 2.08
C VAL A 55 -10.68 5.43 1.04
N LEU A 56 -11.74 4.85 0.45
CA LEU A 56 -11.59 3.85 -0.61
C LEU A 56 -10.89 4.41 -1.84
N THR A 57 -11.23 5.64 -2.24
CA THR A 57 -10.60 6.34 -3.35
C THR A 57 -9.12 6.58 -3.05
N PHE A 58 -8.79 7.07 -1.86
CA PHE A 58 -7.42 7.28 -1.43
C PHE A 58 -6.61 5.98 -1.44
N MET A 59 -7.12 4.89 -0.85
CA MET A 59 -6.42 3.60 -0.80
C MET A 59 -6.18 3.03 -2.21
N HIS A 60 -7.15 3.19 -3.11
CA HIS A 60 -7.00 2.75 -4.49
C HIS A 60 -5.89 3.54 -5.20
N SER A 61 -5.94 4.87 -5.11
CA SER A 61 -4.95 5.78 -5.69
C SER A 61 -3.55 5.54 -5.13
N GLN A 62 -3.42 5.27 -3.82
CA GLN A 62 -2.13 4.93 -3.20
C GLN A 62 -1.51 3.66 -3.77
N ARG A 63 -2.32 2.60 -3.96
CA ARG A 63 -1.81 1.38 -4.60
C ARG A 63 -1.37 1.65 -6.04
N GLN A 64 -2.17 2.38 -6.81
CA GLN A 64 -1.82 2.72 -8.20
C GLN A 64 -0.55 3.56 -8.25
N TYR A 65 -0.43 4.56 -7.38
CA TYR A 65 0.76 5.38 -7.23
C TYR A 65 2.00 4.51 -6.97
N LYS A 66 1.92 3.57 -6.03
CA LYS A 66 3.02 2.62 -5.75
C LYS A 66 3.40 1.82 -7.00
N THR A 67 2.43 1.27 -7.73
CA THR A 67 2.68 0.52 -8.97
C THR A 67 3.33 1.38 -10.06
N LEU A 68 2.92 2.64 -10.20
CA LEU A 68 3.51 3.56 -11.17
C LEU A 68 4.94 3.94 -10.78
N LEU A 69 5.16 4.18 -9.49
CA LEU A 69 6.46 4.53 -8.95
C LEU A 69 7.47 3.37 -9.12
N GLU A 70 7.08 2.13 -8.84
CA GLU A 70 7.92 0.95 -9.10
C GLU A 70 8.26 0.78 -10.60
N ARG A 71 7.32 1.14 -11.49
CA ARG A 71 7.52 1.01 -12.95
C ARG A 71 8.45 2.09 -13.52
N TYR A 72 8.24 3.34 -13.13
CA TYR A 72 8.90 4.48 -13.76
C TYR A 72 10.12 4.99 -12.97
N ASN A 73 10.18 4.71 -11.66
CA ASN A 73 11.30 5.09 -10.81
C ASN A 73 11.67 3.98 -9.80
N PRO A 74 12.22 2.85 -10.27
CA PRO A 74 12.59 1.73 -9.40
C PRO A 74 13.76 2.04 -8.45
N LEU A 75 14.47 3.16 -8.64
CA LEU A 75 15.61 3.55 -7.80
C LEU A 75 15.22 4.51 -6.67
N VAL A 76 13.93 4.82 -6.50
CA VAL A 76 13.48 5.83 -5.53
C VAL A 76 13.65 5.40 -4.08
N ASP A 77 13.56 4.10 -3.80
CA ASP A 77 13.71 3.54 -2.46
C ASP A 77 15.19 3.24 -2.10
N LEU A 78 16.12 3.40 -3.06
CA LEU A 78 17.54 3.14 -2.85
C LEU A 78 18.23 4.27 -2.09
N THR A 79 19.18 3.91 -1.24
CA THR A 79 20.09 4.88 -0.63
C THR A 79 20.93 5.60 -1.69
N ALA A 80 21.59 6.68 -1.29
CA ALA A 80 22.45 7.42 -2.22
C ALA A 80 23.57 6.53 -2.79
N GLU A 81 24.22 5.71 -1.95
CA GLU A 81 25.25 4.78 -2.41
C GLU A 81 24.70 3.72 -3.38
N GLU A 82 23.59 3.06 -3.02
CA GLU A 82 22.96 2.03 -3.85
C GLU A 82 22.51 2.57 -5.21
N ARG A 83 22.02 3.81 -5.24
CA ARG A 83 21.61 4.48 -6.48
C ARG A 83 22.82 4.77 -7.38
N ILE A 84 23.94 5.20 -6.81
CA ILE A 84 25.18 5.45 -7.56
C ILE A 84 25.70 4.12 -8.11
N GLU A 85 25.70 3.05 -7.31
CA GLU A 85 26.12 1.72 -7.73
C GLU A 85 25.23 1.16 -8.85
N ALA A 86 23.90 1.24 -8.70
CA ALA A 86 22.97 0.83 -9.74
C ALA A 86 23.15 1.61 -11.04
N THR A 87 23.54 2.89 -10.96
CA THR A 87 23.84 3.73 -12.12
C THR A 87 25.17 3.35 -12.78
N ALA A 88 26.21 3.05 -11.99
CA ALA A 88 27.49 2.54 -12.51
C ALA A 88 27.29 1.21 -13.27
N ARG A 89 26.47 0.30 -12.72
CA ARG A 89 26.15 -0.98 -13.38
C ARG A 89 25.44 -0.80 -14.73
N ARG A 90 24.67 0.29 -14.93
CA ARG A 90 24.03 0.58 -16.24
C ARG A 90 25.03 0.82 -17.36
N VAL A 91 26.23 1.31 -17.05
CA VAL A 91 27.31 1.55 -18.02
C VAL A 91 28.38 0.45 -18.02
N GLY A 92 28.12 -0.68 -17.34
CA GLY A 92 29.06 -1.79 -17.23
C GLY A 92 30.24 -1.53 -16.28
N LEU A 93 30.12 -0.55 -15.38
CA LEU A 93 31.13 -0.22 -14.38
C LEU A 93 30.70 -0.71 -12.99
N ASN A 94 31.65 -1.16 -12.18
CA ASN A 94 31.45 -1.40 -10.75
C ASN A 94 31.90 -0.17 -9.97
N MET A 95 31.16 0.20 -8.91
CA MET A 95 31.58 1.30 -8.05
C MET A 95 32.88 0.94 -7.33
N PRO A 96 33.85 1.87 -7.24
CA PRO A 96 35.05 1.66 -6.46
C PRO A 96 34.71 1.56 -4.97
N VAL A 97 35.47 0.72 -4.27
CA VAL A 97 35.39 0.59 -2.81
C VAL A 97 35.78 1.92 -2.20
N THR A 98 34.88 2.56 -1.46
CA THR A 98 35.19 3.81 -0.76
C THR A 98 36.16 3.49 0.38
N SER A 99 37.20 4.31 0.54
CA SER A 99 38.32 4.11 1.46
C SER A 99 37.98 4.09 2.96
N GLY A 100 36.69 4.03 3.32
CA GLY A 100 36.19 3.91 4.70
C GLY A 100 35.51 2.57 5.02
N SER A 101 35.49 1.61 4.08
CA SER A 101 34.85 0.29 4.27
C SER A 101 35.82 -0.86 4.57
N GLU A 102 37.13 -0.57 4.60
CA GLU A 102 38.16 -1.47 5.16
C GLU A 102 38.54 -1.00 6.56
N LYS A 103 37.80 -1.49 7.57
CA LYS A 103 38.28 -1.69 8.94
C LYS A 103 37.42 -2.71 9.68
#